data_AF-A0A3F2U1D0-F1
#
_entry.id   AF-A0A3F2U1D0-F1
#
_cell.length_a   1.000
_cell.length_b   1.000
_cell.length_c   1.000
_cell.angle_alpha   90.00
_cell.angle_beta   90.00
_cell.angle_gamma   90.00
#
_symmetry.space_group_name_H-M   'P 1'
#
loop_
_entity.id
_entity.type
_entity.pdbx_description
1 polymer ?
#
loop_
_entity_poly.entity_id
_entity_poly.type
_entity_poly.pdbx_seq_one_letter_code
_entity_poly.pdbx_strand_id
1 'polypeptide(L)'
;MTAEPAAISFESMEVLLKALTPNRWRMLRRLRALGASSIRALAQALGRDYRGVHSDVVALVEIGLIERLESGKITVPWSRITAEVSLDEAA
;
A
#
# COMPACT_ATOMS: atom_id res chain seq x y z
N MET A 1 14.36 -19.28 -11.72
CA MET A 1 14.69 -17.97 -11.16
C MET A 1 13.74 -17.75 -10.00
N THR A 2 14.15 -18.12 -8.78
CA THR A 2 13.37 -17.85 -7.56
C THR A 2 13.36 -16.33 -7.41
N ALA A 3 12.21 -15.69 -7.58
CA ALA A 3 12.10 -14.26 -7.29
C ALA A 3 12.35 -14.09 -5.79
N GLU A 4 13.42 -13.39 -5.43
CA GLU A 4 13.63 -12.91 -4.07
C GLU A 4 12.34 -12.20 -3.62
N PRO A 5 11.75 -12.57 -2.47
CA PRO A 5 10.58 -11.88 -1.97
C PRO A 5 10.96 -10.41 -1.74
N ALA A 6 10.36 -9.50 -2.51
CA ALA A 6 10.61 -8.09 -2.31
C ALA A 6 10.13 -7.71 -0.89
N ALA A 7 11.05 -7.14 -0.11
CA ALA A 7 10.84 -6.83 1.30
C ALA A 7 10.76 -5.32 1.49
N ILE A 8 9.83 -4.89 2.35
CA ILE A 8 9.71 -3.51 2.81
C ILE A 8 9.94 -3.53 4.32
N SER A 9 10.95 -2.81 4.78
CA SER A 9 11.27 -2.66 6.20
C SER A 9 10.84 -1.28 6.71
N PHE A 10 10.36 -1.23 7.94
CA PHE A 10 10.04 0.02 8.64
C PHE A 10 11.00 0.19 9.82
N GLU A 11 11.33 1.43 10.15
CA GLU A 11 12.24 1.76 11.26
C GLU A 11 11.68 1.38 12.63
N SER A 12 10.34 1.37 12.78
CA SER A 12 9.68 0.97 14.03
C SER A 12 8.23 0.51 13.81
N MET A 13 7.64 -0.11 14.83
CA MET A 13 6.22 -0.46 14.86
C MET A 13 5.32 0.76 14.68
N GLU A 14 5.65 1.88 15.33
CA GLU A 14 4.88 3.13 15.24
C GLU A 14 4.89 3.67 13.81
N VAL A 15 6.02 3.58 13.11
CA VAL A 15 6.12 3.98 11.70
C VAL A 15 5.25 3.07 10.84
N LEU A 16 5.32 1.75 11.03
CA LEU A 16 4.45 0.79 10.33
C LEU A 16 2.97 1.10 10.54
N LEU A 17 2.53 1.30 11.80
CA LEU A 17 1.11 1.53 12.12
C LEU A 17 0.59 2.88 11.61
N LYS A 18 1.45 3.91 11.57
CA LYS A 18 1.13 5.20 10.93
C LYS A 18 1.04 5.06 9.41
N ALA A 19 1.92 4.27 8.82
CA ALA A 19 1.99 4.05 7.38
C ALA A 19 0.80 3.21 6.88
N LEU A 20 0.45 2.13 7.59
CA LEU A 20 -0.53 1.12 7.20
C LEU A 20 -1.79 1.17 8.06
N THR A 21 -2.50 2.29 8.00
CA THR A 21 -3.76 2.46 8.71
C THR A 21 -4.86 1.51 8.17
N PRO A 22 -5.93 1.23 8.93
CA PRO A 22 -7.05 0.41 8.46
C PRO A 22 -7.69 0.91 7.14
N ASN A 23 -7.70 2.22 6.92
CA ASN A 23 -8.21 2.82 5.68
C ASN A 23 -7.32 2.50 4.47
N ARG A 24 -6.01 2.58 4.66
CA ARG A 24 -5.02 2.24 3.64
C ARG A 24 -5.00 0.74 3.36
N TRP A 25 -5.15 -0.09 4.39
CA TRP A 25 -5.30 -1.54 4.20
C TRP A 25 -6.53 -1.90 3.36
N ARG A 26 -7.69 -1.30 3.66
CA ARG A 26 -8.90 -1.48 2.84
C ARG A 26 -8.71 -1.00 1.40
N MET A 27 -8.00 0.12 1.21
CA MET A 27 -7.64 0.64 -0.10
C MET A 27 -6.80 -0.35 -0.90
N LEU A 28 -5.73 -0.92 -0.31
CA LEU A 28 -4.88 -1.91 -0.96
C LEU A 28 -5.69 -3.12 -1.42
N ARG A 29 -6.53 -3.67 -0.55
CA ARG A 29 -7.43 -4.79 -0.89
C ARG A 29 -8.37 -4.44 -2.04
N ARG A 30 -8.96 -3.24 -2.00
CA ARG A 30 -9.90 -2.79 -3.04
C ARG A 30 -9.20 -2.58 -4.38
N LEU A 31 -8.05 -1.91 -4.40
CA LEU A 31 -7.25 -1.69 -5.60
C LEU A 31 -6.78 -3.01 -6.21
N ARG A 32 -6.30 -3.94 -5.38
CA ARG A 32 -5.91 -5.28 -5.86
C ARG A 32 -7.07 -6.02 -6.52
N ALA A 33 -8.27 -5.95 -5.95
CA ALA A 33 -9.46 -6.58 -6.51
C ALA A 33 -9.96 -5.91 -7.82
N LEU A 34 -9.78 -4.59 -7.94
CA LEU A 34 -10.10 -3.85 -9.17
C LEU A 34 -9.08 -4.09 -10.29
N GLY A 35 -7.84 -4.47 -9.93
CA GLY A 35 -6.71 -4.49 -10.85
C GLY A 35 -6.20 -3.08 -11.18
N ALA A 36 -5.26 -3.00 -12.13
CA ALA A 36 -4.63 -1.75 -12.52
C ALA A 36 -5.67 -0.69 -12.92
N SER A 37 -5.73 0.42 -12.15
CA SER A 37 -6.82 1.41 -12.22
C SER A 37 -6.31 2.83 -12.02
N SER A 38 -7.10 3.84 -12.36
CA SER A 38 -6.79 5.23 -12.00
C SER A 38 -7.16 5.54 -10.55
N ILE A 39 -6.55 6.56 -9.96
CA ILE A 39 -6.91 7.06 -8.61
C ILE A 39 -8.39 7.44 -8.55
N ARG A 40 -8.93 8.03 -9.63
CA ARG A 40 -10.34 8.41 -9.73
C ARG A 40 -11.27 7.19 -9.68
N ALA A 41 -10.95 6.13 -10.42
CA ALA A 41 -11.72 4.89 -10.40
C ALA A 41 -11.69 4.23 -9.02
N LEU A 42 -10.52 4.23 -8.37
CA LEU A 42 -10.37 3.73 -7.01
C LEU A 42 -11.21 4.54 -6.00
N ALA A 43 -11.22 5.88 -6.11
CA ALA A 43 -12.01 6.73 -5.23
C ALA A 43 -13.52 6.46 -5.34
N GLN A 44 -14.03 6.32 -6.57
CA GLN A 44 -15.42 5.93 -6.82
C GLN A 44 -15.73 4.55 -6.24
N ALA A 45 -14.85 3.58 -6.47
CA ALA A 45 -15.02 2.21 -5.97
C ALA A 45 -14.90 2.07 -4.44
N LEU A 46 -14.35 3.07 -3.76
CA LEU A 46 -14.27 3.19 -2.30
C LEU A 46 -15.39 4.05 -1.70
N GLY A 47 -16.14 4.81 -2.52
CA GLY A 47 -17.10 5.80 -2.04
C GLY A 47 -16.45 6.92 -1.22
N ARG A 48 -15.18 7.27 -1.53
CA ARG A 48 -14.40 8.30 -0.81
C ARG A 48 -14.09 9.48 -1.73
N ASP A 49 -13.78 10.62 -1.14
CA ASP A 49 -13.36 11.80 -1.89
C ASP A 49 -11.99 11.59 -2.57
N TYR A 50 -11.80 12.24 -3.71
CA TYR A 50 -10.58 12.09 -4.50
C TYR A 50 -9.32 12.57 -3.77
N ARG A 51 -9.39 13.67 -3.01
CA ARG A 51 -8.22 14.29 -2.37
C ARG A 51 -7.65 13.34 -1.31
N GLY A 52 -8.49 12.81 -0.43
CA GLY A 52 -8.08 11.84 0.58
C GLY A 52 -7.53 10.55 -0.04
N VAL A 53 -8.16 10.06 -1.11
CA VAL A 53 -7.68 8.87 -1.82
C VAL A 53 -6.33 9.13 -2.51
N HIS A 54 -6.15 10.31 -3.11
CA HIS A 54 -4.88 10.69 -3.73
C HIS A 54 -3.76 10.76 -2.70
N SER A 55 -3.97 11.41 -1.56
CA SER A 55 -2.98 11.49 -0.47
C SER A 55 -2.60 10.11 0.06
N ASP A 56 -3.58 9.22 0.26
CA ASP A 56 -3.33 7.83 0.67
C ASP A 56 -2.52 7.06 -0.40
N VAL A 57 -2.86 7.21 -1.68
CA VAL A 57 -2.14 6.56 -2.79
C VAL A 57 -0.70 7.06 -2.87
N VAL A 58 -0.44 8.37 -2.74
CA VAL A 58 0.92 8.91 -2.78
C VAL A 58 1.78 8.30 -1.67
N ALA A 59 1.28 8.30 -0.43
CA ALA A 59 2.02 7.72 0.69
C ALA A 59 2.29 6.21 0.49
N LEU A 60 1.32 5.46 -0.05
CA LEU A 60 1.51 4.03 -0.32
C LEU A 60 2.43 3.74 -1.50
N VAL A 61 2.55 4.67 -2.46
CA VAL A 61 3.55 4.60 -3.54
C VAL A 61 4.94 4.86 -3.00
N GLU A 62 5.11 5.85 -2.11
CA GLU A 62 6.40 6.14 -1.47
C GLU A 62 6.92 4.95 -0.65
N ILE A 63 6.02 4.20 0.00
CA ILE A 63 6.36 2.97 0.74
C ILE A 63 6.64 1.79 -0.20
N GLY A 64 6.18 1.83 -1.46
CA GLY A 64 6.27 0.71 -2.40
C GLY A 64 5.14 -0.32 -2.29
N LEU A 65 4.07 -0.03 -1.56
CA LEU A 65 2.89 -0.89 -1.48
C LEU A 65 1.94 -0.72 -2.69
N ILE A 66 2.06 0.39 -3.39
CA ILE A 66 1.40 0.66 -4.68
C ILE A 66 2.47 1.02 -5.70
N GLU A 67 2.34 0.49 -6.91
CA GLU A 67 3.17 0.87 -8.05
C GLU A 67 2.38 1.71 -9.04
N ARG A 68 3.08 2.65 -9.69
CA ARG A 68 2.58 3.39 -10.85
C ARG A 68 3.10 2.71 -12.11
N LEU A 69 2.19 2.29 -12.97
CA LEU A 69 2.50 1.72 -14.28
C LEU A 69 2.77 2.83 -15.29
N GLU A 70 3.49 2.51 -16.36
CA GLU A 70 3.76 3.42 -17.49
C GLU A 70 2.47 3.99 -18.11
N SER A 71 1.37 3.23 -18.05
CA SER A 71 0.05 3.67 -18.52
C SER A 71 -0.61 4.74 -17.63
N GLY A 72 0.07 5.23 -16.59
CA GLY A 72 -0.46 6.17 -15.59
C GLY A 72 -1.46 5.56 -14.60
N LYS A 73 -1.63 4.23 -14.62
CA LYS A 73 -2.49 3.49 -13.67
C LYS A 73 -1.70 3.09 -12.43
N ILE A 74 -2.41 2.82 -11.34
CA ILE A 74 -1.85 2.29 -10.10
C ILE A 74 -2.26 0.83 -9.89
N THR A 75 -1.39 0.04 -9.27
CA THR A 75 -1.64 -1.36 -8.94
C THR A 75 -1.01 -1.74 -7.61
N VAL A 76 -1.46 -2.84 -7.01
CA VAL A 76 -0.82 -3.47 -5.85
C VAL A 76 -0.10 -4.72 -6.36
N PRO A 77 1.25 -4.73 -6.40
CA PRO A 77 2.02 -5.88 -6.92
C PRO A 77 2.08 -7.06 -5.93
N TRP A 78 1.48 -6.89 -4.76
CA TRP A 78 1.56 -7.83 -3.64
C TRP A 78 0.34 -8.75 -3.56
N SER A 79 0.56 -10.04 -3.33
CA SER A 79 -0.50 -11.01 -3.01
C SER A 79 -0.63 -11.27 -1.51
N ARG A 80 0.43 -11.03 -0.75
CA ARG A 80 0.54 -11.22 0.70
C ARG A 80 1.55 -10.20 1.25
N ILE A 81 1.26 -9.67 2.42
CA ILE A 81 2.16 -8.81 3.20
C ILE A 81 2.28 -9.47 4.58
N THR A 82 3.51 -9.72 5.01
CA THR A 82 3.83 -10.23 6.34
C THR A 82 4.62 -9.14 7.07
N ALA A 83 4.30 -8.90 8.34
CA ALA A 83 5.05 -8.01 9.20
C ALA A 83 5.41 -8.76 10.48
N GLU A 84 6.69 -8.70 10.86
CA GLU A 84 7.21 -9.27 12.09
C GLU A 84 7.83 -8.15 12.91
N VAL A 85 7.53 -8.12 14.20
CA VAL A 85 7.98 -7.07 15.10
C VAL A 85 8.39 -7.69 16.42
N SER A 86 9.58 -7.34 16.91
CA SER A 86 10.04 -7.71 18.26
C SER A 86 9.61 -6.66 19.28
N LEU A 87 9.29 -7.11 20.49
CA LEU A 87 9.05 -6.24 21.66
C LEU A 87 10.33 -6.01 22.47
N ASP A 88 11.38 -6.76 22.16
CA ASP A 88 12.67 -6.61 22.82
C ASP A 88 13.34 -5.34 22.31
N GLU A 89 13.92 -4.55 23.22
CA GLU A 89 14.83 -3.48 22.82
C GLU A 89 15.94 -4.09 21.96
N ALA A 90 16.14 -3.54 20.76
CA ALA A 90 17.30 -3.89 19.95
C ALA A 90 18.55 -3.65 20.80
N ALA A 91 19.28 -4.73 21.11
CA ALA A 91 20.56 -4.67 21.80
C ALA A 91 21.60 -3.90 21.00
#